data_AF-A0A7V1CKH2-F1
#
_entry.id   AF-A0A7V1CKH2-F1
#
_cell.length_a   1.000
_cell.length_b   1.000
_cell.length_c   1.000
_cell.angle_alpha   90.00
_cell.angle_beta   90.00
_cell.angle_gamma   90.00
#
_symmetry.space_group_name_H-M   'P 1'
#
loop_
_entity.id
_entity.type
_entity.pdbx_description
1 polymer ?
#
loop_
_entity_poly.entity_id
_entity_poly.type
_entity_poly.pdbx_seq_one_letter_code
_entity_poly.pdbx_strand_id
1 'polypeptide(L)'
;VIKRGHEKVVNARLEDGEFFVAEDKKRTLSSRVKELRGIVFHEGLGNLLDKIKRLQFLVKKIATDLSLSKKRTEDVSRAAYLAKADLLTSMVAEFDELQGAIGAQYAENEGESKEVIAAIREQYQPRSASDTTPKSQAGIILAIADRIDTLCAYVSKGIVPTSTGDPYALRRQATGLVDILFESGLELSIPWLTKTSYKRLAKDFSQIDDLDSVVSKVFELVNQRIEFLLLKTGIDYDIIRSVAALRVERPVEFRQRSFALQSIRNNSPTILQDLVTVYNRAFRIADRKQGTTVNKSLLVDSAEIALYKELMGTEKKVDKLAAANDFLSALKELAAMRKTVDIFFDEVLVMAKEKSLKRNRHALLNRFVDTCLKVADLSKIVKSN
;
A
#
# COMPACT_ATOMS: atom_id res chain seq x y z
N VAL A 1 2.29 -40.99 38.46
CA VAL A 1 1.13 -41.42 37.63
C VAL A 1 0.77 -40.36 36.61
N ILE A 2 0.56 -39.09 37.01
CA ILE A 2 0.26 -37.97 36.11
C ILE A 2 1.33 -37.79 35.00
N LYS A 3 2.62 -37.76 35.34
CA LYS A 3 3.73 -37.65 34.36
C LYS A 3 3.73 -38.77 33.29
N ARG A 4 3.58 -40.03 33.70
CA ARG A 4 3.48 -41.19 32.78
C ARG A 4 2.22 -41.14 31.90
N GLY A 5 1.13 -40.57 32.40
CA GLY A 5 -0.08 -40.33 31.61
C GLY A 5 0.16 -39.29 30.52
N HIS A 6 0.80 -38.16 30.86
CA HIS A 6 1.17 -37.14 29.88
C HIS A 6 2.21 -37.65 28.86
N GLU A 7 3.21 -38.42 29.30
CA GLU A 7 4.20 -39.05 28.39
C GLU A 7 3.54 -39.96 27.36
N LYS A 8 2.56 -40.78 27.77
CA LYS A 8 1.81 -41.63 26.82
C LYS A 8 1.05 -40.82 25.77
N VAL A 9 0.39 -39.72 26.19
CA VAL A 9 -0.35 -38.85 25.27
C VAL A 9 0.58 -38.13 24.29
N VAL A 10 1.73 -37.65 24.78
CA VAL A 10 2.72 -36.99 23.92
C VAL A 10 3.35 -37.98 22.96
N ASN A 11 3.73 -39.18 23.41
CA ASN A 11 4.31 -40.20 22.55
C ASN A 11 3.34 -40.64 21.45
N ALA A 12 2.07 -40.87 21.77
CA ALA A 12 1.06 -41.21 20.75
C ALA A 12 0.93 -40.11 19.69
N ARG A 13 0.90 -38.83 20.09
CA ARG A 13 0.88 -37.71 19.13
C ARG A 13 2.14 -37.61 18.28
N LEU A 14 3.30 -37.94 18.83
CA LEU A 14 4.55 -37.96 18.07
C LEU A 14 4.58 -39.11 17.07
N GLU A 15 4.10 -40.30 17.46
CA GLU A 15 3.95 -41.46 16.57
C GLU A 15 2.98 -41.16 15.41
N ASP A 16 1.84 -40.50 15.68
CA ASP A 16 0.91 -40.04 14.63
C ASP A 16 1.60 -39.05 13.68
N GLY A 17 2.35 -38.09 14.23
CA GLY A 17 3.13 -37.13 13.45
C GLY A 17 4.19 -37.79 12.56
N GLU A 18 4.92 -38.78 13.08
CA GLU A 18 5.88 -39.57 12.30
C GLU A 18 5.20 -40.32 11.15
N PHE A 19 4.03 -40.92 11.42
CA PHE A 19 3.23 -41.59 10.41
C PHE A 19 2.80 -40.63 9.29
N PHE A 20 2.24 -39.47 9.64
CA PHE A 20 1.83 -38.48 8.64
C PHE A 20 3.00 -37.97 7.80
N VAL A 21 4.15 -37.68 8.43
CA VAL A 21 5.37 -37.28 7.71
C VAL A 21 5.85 -38.39 6.77
N ALA A 22 5.82 -39.65 7.20
CA ALA A 22 6.22 -40.78 6.37
C ALA A 22 5.29 -40.96 5.17
N GLU A 23 3.98 -40.78 5.36
CA GLU A 23 2.99 -40.80 4.28
C GLU A 23 3.23 -39.65 3.30
N ASP A 24 3.40 -38.43 3.83
CA ASP A 24 3.56 -37.23 3.01
C ASP A 24 4.84 -37.27 2.17
N LYS A 25 5.94 -37.84 2.69
CA LYS A 25 7.22 -37.98 1.97
C LYS A 25 7.15 -38.90 0.75
N LYS A 26 6.08 -39.69 0.56
CA LYS A 26 5.91 -40.56 -0.62
C LYS A 26 5.65 -39.77 -1.91
N ARG A 27 5.25 -38.51 -1.81
CA ARG A 27 4.89 -37.64 -2.93
C ARG A 27 5.56 -36.28 -2.76
N THR A 28 5.86 -35.59 -3.85
CA THR A 28 6.43 -34.24 -3.80
C THR A 28 5.35 -33.15 -3.68
N LEU A 29 5.69 -31.97 -3.15
CA LEU A 29 4.79 -30.81 -3.14
C LEU A 29 4.34 -30.45 -4.56
N SER A 30 5.29 -30.45 -5.51
CA SER A 30 5.01 -30.15 -6.92
C SER A 30 3.97 -31.10 -7.53
N SER A 31 3.93 -32.37 -7.09
CA SER A 31 2.94 -33.35 -7.56
C SER A 31 1.53 -33.07 -7.05
N ARG A 32 1.39 -32.42 -5.88
CA ARG A 32 0.11 -32.07 -5.25
C ARG A 32 -0.55 -30.83 -5.83
N VAL A 33 0.20 -29.94 -6.46
CA VAL A 33 -0.34 -28.65 -6.95
C VAL A 33 -1.57 -28.82 -7.83
N LYS A 34 -1.62 -29.86 -8.68
CA LYS A 34 -2.78 -30.12 -9.55
C LYS A 34 -4.05 -30.49 -8.77
N GLU A 35 -3.93 -31.12 -7.61
CA GLU A 35 -5.04 -31.50 -6.73
C GLU A 35 -5.66 -30.29 -6.01
N LEU A 36 -4.98 -29.14 -5.96
CA LEU A 36 -5.56 -27.89 -5.44
C LEU A 36 -6.83 -27.46 -6.22
N ARG A 37 -7.08 -28.06 -7.39
CA ARG A 37 -8.34 -27.90 -8.12
C ARG A 37 -9.56 -28.41 -7.36
N GLY A 38 -9.36 -29.35 -6.43
CA GLY A 38 -10.41 -29.93 -5.60
C GLY A 38 -10.81 -29.08 -4.40
N ILE A 39 -10.00 -28.05 -4.05
CA ILE A 39 -10.27 -27.16 -2.93
C ILE A 39 -10.91 -25.88 -3.47
N VAL A 40 -12.20 -25.70 -3.18
CA VAL A 40 -12.95 -24.49 -3.58
C VAL A 40 -12.34 -23.27 -2.88
N PHE A 41 -12.00 -22.24 -3.66
CA PHE A 41 -11.51 -20.98 -3.11
C PHE A 41 -12.67 -20.13 -2.59
N HIS A 42 -13.70 -19.97 -3.43
CA HIS A 42 -14.99 -19.39 -3.08
C HIS A 42 -15.97 -19.67 -4.22
N GLU A 43 -17.27 -19.74 -3.91
CA GLU A 43 -18.32 -19.93 -4.91
C GLU A 43 -18.24 -18.82 -6.00
N GLY A 44 -18.16 -19.24 -7.27
CA GLY A 44 -18.01 -18.31 -8.39
C GLY A 44 -16.64 -17.66 -8.57
N LEU A 45 -15.61 -18.06 -7.78
CA LEU A 45 -14.22 -17.60 -7.91
C LEU A 45 -13.21 -18.75 -8.10
N GLY A 46 -13.72 -19.96 -8.38
CA GLY A 46 -12.95 -21.15 -8.72
C GLY A 46 -12.33 -21.85 -7.51
N ASN A 47 -11.16 -22.45 -7.75
CA ASN A 47 -10.46 -23.30 -6.78
C ASN A 47 -9.05 -22.74 -6.47
N LEU A 48 -8.35 -23.38 -5.54
CA LEU A 48 -7.00 -22.97 -5.15
C LEU A 48 -5.99 -23.10 -6.28
N LEU A 49 -6.13 -24.07 -7.20
CA LEU A 49 -5.25 -24.14 -8.38
C LEU A 49 -5.41 -22.90 -9.28
N ASP A 50 -6.63 -22.40 -9.46
CA ASP A 50 -6.88 -21.17 -10.21
C ASP A 50 -6.26 -19.96 -9.50
N LYS A 51 -6.39 -19.90 -8.16
CA LYS A 51 -5.68 -18.90 -7.36
C LYS A 51 -4.16 -18.98 -7.55
N ILE A 52 -3.55 -20.16 -7.50
CA ILE A 52 -2.11 -20.35 -7.74
C ILE A 52 -1.68 -19.80 -9.10
N LYS A 53 -2.45 -20.04 -10.17
CA LYS A 53 -2.16 -19.46 -11.49
C LYS A 53 -2.19 -17.92 -11.46
N ARG A 54 -3.15 -17.32 -10.73
CA ARG A 54 -3.21 -15.86 -10.54
C ARG A 54 -2.00 -15.34 -9.75
N LEU A 55 -1.60 -16.04 -8.69
CA LEU A 55 -0.41 -15.68 -7.91
C LEU A 55 0.85 -15.72 -8.77
N GLN A 56 1.08 -16.80 -9.54
CA GLN A 56 2.23 -16.90 -10.44
C GLN A 56 2.28 -15.75 -11.46
N PHE A 57 1.12 -15.34 -11.99
CA PHE A 57 1.04 -14.18 -12.87
C PHE A 57 1.42 -12.89 -12.15
N LEU A 58 0.84 -12.67 -10.97
CA LEU A 58 1.00 -11.44 -10.21
C LEU A 58 2.44 -11.28 -9.68
N VAL A 59 3.03 -12.32 -9.11
CA VAL A 59 4.42 -12.24 -8.61
C VAL A 59 5.42 -11.96 -9.73
N LYS A 60 5.19 -12.47 -10.95
CA LYS A 60 6.04 -12.13 -12.12
C LYS A 60 5.91 -10.65 -12.49
N LYS A 61 4.70 -10.08 -12.41
CA LYS A 61 4.49 -8.65 -12.67
C LYS A 61 5.12 -7.78 -11.60
N ILE A 62 4.97 -8.13 -10.32
CA ILE A 62 5.64 -7.44 -9.21
C ILE A 62 7.16 -7.54 -9.36
N ALA A 63 7.70 -8.73 -9.64
CA ALA A 63 9.15 -8.92 -9.84
C ALA A 63 9.69 -8.09 -11.01
N THR A 64 8.91 -7.93 -12.09
CA THR A 64 9.27 -7.08 -13.23
C THR A 64 9.27 -5.60 -12.85
N ASP A 65 8.24 -5.14 -12.14
CA ASP A 65 8.12 -3.75 -11.66
C ASP A 65 9.27 -3.38 -10.72
N LEU A 66 9.64 -4.31 -9.84
CA LEU A 66 10.79 -4.19 -8.92
C LEU A 66 12.15 -4.46 -9.60
N SER A 67 12.19 -4.69 -10.91
CA SER A 67 13.42 -4.95 -11.67
C SER A 67 14.28 -6.07 -11.08
N LEU A 68 13.66 -7.15 -10.59
CA LEU A 68 14.38 -8.28 -10.02
C LEU A 68 15.16 -9.05 -11.09
N SER A 69 16.26 -9.69 -10.66
CA SER A 69 17.01 -10.58 -11.56
C SER A 69 16.15 -11.74 -12.06
N LYS A 70 16.54 -12.31 -13.21
CA LYS A 70 15.86 -13.47 -13.79
C LYS A 70 15.73 -14.62 -12.79
N LYS A 71 16.84 -14.97 -12.12
CA LYS A 71 16.87 -16.03 -11.10
C LYS A 71 15.89 -15.78 -9.96
N ARG A 72 15.87 -14.56 -9.41
CA ARG A 72 14.91 -14.21 -8.35
C ARG A 72 13.48 -14.29 -8.84
N THR A 73 13.20 -13.80 -10.06
CA THR A 73 11.87 -13.90 -10.67
C THR A 73 11.42 -15.36 -10.81
N GLU A 74 12.34 -16.26 -11.17
CA GLU A 74 12.09 -17.71 -11.23
C GLU A 74 11.82 -18.28 -9.83
N ASP A 75 12.62 -17.94 -8.82
CA ASP A 75 12.43 -18.36 -7.42
C ASP A 75 11.05 -17.92 -6.90
N VAL A 76 10.67 -16.64 -7.06
CA VAL A 76 9.34 -16.16 -6.60
C VAL A 76 8.22 -16.86 -7.37
N SER A 77 8.37 -17.07 -8.67
CA SER A 77 7.38 -17.80 -9.47
C SER A 77 7.27 -19.27 -9.08
N ARG A 78 8.36 -19.90 -8.63
CA ARG A 78 8.39 -21.29 -8.15
C ARG A 78 7.74 -21.37 -6.76
N ALA A 79 8.04 -20.44 -5.87
CA ALA A 79 7.35 -20.32 -4.59
C ALA A 79 5.83 -20.13 -4.77
N ALA A 80 5.42 -19.25 -5.68
CA ALA A 80 4.00 -19.05 -5.98
C ALA A 80 3.33 -20.31 -6.55
N TYR A 81 4.04 -21.15 -7.31
CA TYR A 81 3.53 -22.43 -7.82
C TYR A 81 3.29 -23.45 -6.71
N LEU A 82 4.22 -23.52 -5.75
CA LEU A 82 4.17 -24.46 -4.62
C LEU A 82 3.34 -23.94 -3.44
N ALA A 83 2.96 -22.66 -3.46
CA ALA A 83 2.14 -22.05 -2.43
C ALA A 83 0.88 -22.88 -2.19
N LYS A 84 0.50 -23.04 -0.93
CA LYS A 84 -0.67 -23.81 -0.48
C LYS A 84 -0.68 -25.31 -0.85
N ALA A 85 0.36 -25.86 -1.48
CA ALA A 85 0.42 -27.28 -1.82
C ALA A 85 0.48 -28.20 -0.59
N ASP A 86 0.93 -27.65 0.53
CA ASP A 86 0.96 -28.31 1.83
C ASP A 86 -0.44 -28.48 2.45
N LEU A 87 -1.46 -27.75 2.00
CA LEU A 87 -2.86 -28.00 2.43
C LEU A 87 -3.37 -29.40 2.05
N LEU A 88 -2.65 -30.11 1.16
CA LEU A 88 -2.96 -31.47 0.72
C LEU A 88 -2.08 -32.52 1.41
N THR A 89 -1.32 -32.15 2.44
CA THR A 89 -0.50 -33.08 3.21
C THR A 89 -1.26 -33.55 4.44
N SER A 90 -1.09 -34.81 4.81
CA SER A 90 -1.72 -35.40 6.00
C SER A 90 -1.34 -34.62 7.26
N MET A 91 -0.09 -34.15 7.36
CA MET A 91 0.34 -33.30 8.49
C MET A 91 -0.47 -32.02 8.64
N VAL A 92 -0.85 -31.35 7.56
CA VAL A 92 -1.59 -30.08 7.62
C VAL A 92 -3.09 -30.32 7.73
N ALA A 93 -3.58 -31.46 7.22
CA ALA A 93 -4.95 -31.88 7.45
C ALA A 93 -5.23 -32.13 8.93
N GLU A 94 -4.27 -32.67 9.68
CA GLU A 94 -4.38 -32.88 11.14
C GLU A 94 -3.99 -31.63 11.95
N PHE A 95 -2.94 -30.91 11.53
CA PHE A 95 -2.39 -29.75 12.24
C PHE A 95 -2.35 -28.51 11.33
N ASP A 96 -3.50 -27.84 11.22
CA ASP A 96 -3.68 -26.69 10.32
C ASP A 96 -2.78 -25.49 10.68
N GLU A 97 -2.32 -25.40 11.93
CA GLU A 97 -1.40 -24.39 12.41
C GLU A 97 0.01 -24.52 11.83
N LEU A 98 0.36 -25.71 11.29
CA LEU A 98 1.66 -26.02 10.71
C LEU A 98 1.77 -25.71 9.21
N GLN A 99 0.70 -25.18 8.60
CA GLN A 99 0.74 -24.71 7.22
C GLN A 99 1.86 -23.66 7.02
N GLY A 100 2.45 -23.64 5.83
CA GLY A 100 3.66 -22.92 5.48
C GLY A 100 4.92 -23.57 6.04
N ALA A 101 4.94 -23.93 7.33
CA ALA A 101 6.10 -24.55 7.96
C ALA A 101 6.37 -25.98 7.42
N ILE A 102 5.32 -26.80 7.32
CA ILE A 102 5.42 -28.14 6.71
C ILE A 102 5.75 -28.05 5.23
N GLY A 103 5.08 -27.16 4.50
CA GLY A 103 5.42 -26.89 3.09
C GLY A 103 6.89 -26.51 2.91
N ALA A 104 7.43 -25.63 3.76
CA ALA A 104 8.84 -25.26 3.68
C ALA A 104 9.78 -26.44 4.00
N GLN A 105 9.44 -27.27 4.99
CA GLN A 105 10.24 -28.44 5.34
C GLN A 105 10.28 -29.48 4.21
N TYR A 106 9.15 -29.70 3.52
CA TYR A 106 9.09 -30.62 2.39
C TYR A 106 9.79 -30.03 1.16
N ALA A 107 9.63 -28.74 0.88
CA ALA A 107 10.39 -28.06 -0.17
C ALA A 107 11.91 -28.17 0.05
N GLU A 108 12.37 -28.07 1.30
CA GLU A 108 13.78 -28.26 1.65
C GLU A 108 14.26 -29.69 1.37
N ASN A 109 13.49 -30.70 1.80
CA ASN A 109 13.81 -32.10 1.53
C ASN A 109 13.80 -32.44 0.03
N GLU A 110 12.99 -31.72 -0.76
CA GLU A 110 12.89 -31.85 -2.22
C GLU A 110 13.97 -31.08 -2.98
N GLY A 111 14.85 -30.35 -2.28
CA GLY A 111 15.98 -29.63 -2.87
C GLY A 111 15.63 -28.29 -3.52
N GLU A 112 14.51 -27.66 -3.12
CA GLU A 112 14.16 -26.31 -3.56
C GLU A 112 15.19 -25.25 -3.09
N SER A 113 15.21 -24.09 -3.74
CA SER A 113 16.14 -23.02 -3.38
C SER A 113 15.79 -22.40 -2.01
N LYS A 114 16.79 -21.82 -1.33
CA LYS A 114 16.58 -21.13 -0.04
C LYS A 114 15.51 -20.05 -0.09
N GLU A 115 15.43 -19.31 -1.21
CA GLU A 115 14.41 -18.28 -1.43
C GLU A 115 13.00 -18.90 -1.57
N VAL A 116 12.88 -20.03 -2.28
CA VAL A 116 11.60 -20.74 -2.41
C VAL A 116 11.14 -21.28 -1.06
N ILE A 117 12.03 -21.93 -0.31
CA ILE A 117 11.75 -22.48 1.02
C ILE A 117 11.28 -21.38 1.98
N ALA A 118 11.99 -20.25 2.03
CA ALA A 118 11.63 -19.11 2.87
C ALA A 118 10.27 -18.54 2.48
N ALA A 119 10.02 -18.35 1.19
CA ALA A 119 8.74 -17.83 0.70
C ALA A 119 7.55 -18.73 1.05
N ILE A 120 7.70 -20.05 0.94
CA ILE A 120 6.65 -21.01 1.31
C ILE A 120 6.38 -20.93 2.82
N ARG A 121 7.42 -20.80 3.65
CA ARG A 121 7.29 -20.65 5.10
C ARG A 121 6.54 -19.38 5.48
N GLU A 122 6.87 -18.28 4.81
CA GLU A 122 6.42 -16.94 5.16
C GLU A 122 5.10 -16.53 4.47
N GLN A 123 4.58 -17.30 3.50
CA GLN A 123 3.45 -16.87 2.65
C GLN A 123 2.19 -16.41 3.43
N TYR A 124 1.95 -16.97 4.62
CA TYR A 124 0.80 -16.63 5.46
C TYR A 124 1.06 -15.45 6.41
N GLN A 125 2.32 -15.03 6.57
CA GLN A 125 2.70 -13.95 7.48
C GLN A 125 2.33 -12.55 6.94
N PRO A 126 1.93 -11.61 7.80
CA PRO A 126 1.53 -11.81 9.20
C PRO A 126 0.12 -12.44 9.30
N ARG A 127 -0.05 -13.45 10.17
CA ARG A 127 -1.35 -14.13 10.40
C ARG A 127 -2.25 -13.36 11.37
N SER A 128 -1.64 -12.59 12.27
CA SER A 128 -2.30 -11.75 13.27
C SER A 128 -1.52 -10.45 13.46
N ALA A 129 -2.09 -9.48 14.19
CA ALA A 129 -1.44 -8.20 14.47
C ALA A 129 -0.16 -8.31 15.33
N SER A 130 0.05 -9.45 16.00
CA SER A 130 1.27 -9.74 16.79
C SER A 130 2.28 -10.63 16.06
N ASP A 131 1.94 -11.09 14.84
CA ASP A 131 2.81 -11.96 14.05
C ASP A 131 3.84 -11.12 13.29
N THR A 132 4.96 -11.75 12.90
CA THR A 132 6.00 -11.06 12.13
C THR A 132 5.62 -10.98 10.66
N THR A 133 6.13 -9.98 9.95
CA THR A 133 6.07 -9.91 8.49
C THR A 133 7.11 -10.85 7.84
N PRO A 134 6.89 -11.27 6.58
CA PRO A 134 7.89 -11.99 5.79
C PRO A 134 9.20 -11.19 5.70
N LYS A 135 10.33 -11.90 5.72
CA LYS A 135 11.67 -11.28 5.65
C LYS A 135 12.36 -11.55 4.34
N SER A 136 12.13 -12.71 3.71
CA SER A 136 12.70 -13.03 2.41
C SER A 136 12.07 -12.18 1.31
N GLN A 137 12.85 -11.79 0.30
CA GLN A 137 12.32 -11.00 -0.81
C GLN A 137 11.21 -11.78 -1.57
N ALA A 138 11.39 -13.09 -1.73
CA ALA A 138 10.39 -13.97 -2.32
C ALA A 138 9.12 -14.09 -1.45
N GLY A 139 9.27 -14.21 -0.13
CA GLY A 139 8.16 -14.27 0.82
C GLY A 139 7.36 -12.97 0.86
N ILE A 140 8.03 -11.82 0.89
CA ILE A 140 7.40 -10.49 0.82
C ILE A 140 6.51 -10.38 -0.43
N ILE A 141 7.06 -10.69 -1.61
CA ILE A 141 6.32 -10.57 -2.88
C ILE A 141 5.16 -11.55 -2.93
N LEU A 142 5.36 -12.80 -2.50
CA LEU A 142 4.31 -13.81 -2.49
C LEU A 142 3.16 -13.42 -1.54
N ALA A 143 3.49 -12.93 -0.34
CA ALA A 143 2.51 -12.52 0.66
C ALA A 143 1.71 -11.28 0.22
N ILE A 144 2.36 -10.31 -0.45
CA ILE A 144 1.69 -9.16 -1.08
C ILE A 144 0.74 -9.63 -2.18
N ALA A 145 1.23 -10.50 -3.07
CA ALA A 145 0.45 -11.03 -4.18
C ALA A 145 -0.79 -11.80 -3.69
N ASP A 146 -0.63 -12.64 -2.67
CA ASP A 146 -1.72 -13.44 -2.12
C ASP A 146 -2.82 -12.60 -1.48
N ARG A 147 -2.42 -11.56 -0.74
CA ARG A 147 -3.34 -10.63 -0.08
C ARG A 147 -4.10 -9.80 -1.09
N ILE A 148 -3.42 -9.18 -2.05
CA ILE A 148 -4.12 -8.36 -3.05
C ILE A 148 -4.99 -9.20 -3.98
N ASP A 149 -4.59 -10.44 -4.33
CA ASP A 149 -5.44 -11.35 -5.10
C ASP A 149 -6.72 -11.69 -4.32
N THR A 150 -6.59 -11.96 -3.02
CA THR A 150 -7.74 -12.23 -2.15
C THR A 150 -8.66 -11.02 -2.07
N LEU A 151 -8.12 -9.84 -1.75
CA LEU A 151 -8.90 -8.60 -1.69
C LEU A 151 -9.61 -8.32 -3.02
N CYS A 152 -8.89 -8.39 -4.14
CA CYS A 152 -9.46 -8.18 -5.47
C CYS A 152 -10.58 -9.17 -5.78
N ALA A 153 -10.36 -10.46 -5.52
CA ALA A 153 -11.33 -11.51 -5.84
C ALA A 153 -12.64 -11.35 -5.04
N TYR A 154 -12.56 -11.19 -3.72
CA TYR A 154 -13.76 -11.03 -2.88
C TYR A 154 -14.50 -9.73 -3.19
N VAL A 155 -13.78 -8.60 -3.32
CA VAL A 155 -14.39 -7.32 -3.66
C VAL A 155 -15.07 -7.36 -5.03
N SER A 156 -14.52 -8.12 -5.99
CA SER A 156 -15.13 -8.31 -7.32
C SER A 156 -16.47 -9.07 -7.28
N LYS A 157 -16.78 -9.78 -6.19
CA LYS A 157 -18.09 -10.41 -5.95
C LYS A 157 -19.01 -9.54 -5.10
N GLY A 158 -18.65 -8.28 -4.87
CA GLY A 158 -19.38 -7.39 -3.96
C GLY A 158 -19.18 -7.70 -2.48
N ILE A 159 -18.26 -8.62 -2.14
CA ILE A 159 -17.97 -8.99 -0.75
C ILE A 159 -16.99 -7.98 -0.17
N VAL A 160 -17.50 -7.13 0.71
CA VAL A 160 -16.72 -6.10 1.41
C VAL A 160 -17.01 -6.15 2.92
N PRO A 161 -16.05 -5.76 3.77
CA PRO A 161 -16.30 -5.66 5.21
C PRO A 161 -17.38 -4.62 5.52
N THR A 162 -18.28 -4.95 6.43
CA THR A 162 -19.31 -4.05 6.96
C THR A 162 -18.98 -3.63 8.38
N SER A 163 -19.63 -2.59 8.92
CA SER A 163 -19.40 -2.13 10.30
C SER A 163 -19.54 -3.27 11.33
N THR A 164 -20.43 -4.23 11.07
CA THR A 164 -20.76 -5.34 11.97
C THR A 164 -20.04 -6.65 11.66
N GLY A 165 -19.37 -6.78 10.50
CA GLY A 165 -18.75 -8.04 10.11
C GLY A 165 -17.64 -7.91 9.08
N ASP A 166 -16.66 -8.81 9.17
CA ASP A 166 -15.57 -8.94 8.19
C ASP A 166 -15.55 -10.39 7.67
N PRO A 167 -16.48 -10.75 6.77
CA PRO A 167 -16.52 -12.09 6.21
C PRO A 167 -15.20 -12.37 5.51
N TYR A 168 -14.60 -13.54 5.74
CA TYR A 168 -13.29 -13.93 5.20
C TYR A 168 -12.09 -13.08 5.65
N ALA A 169 -12.27 -12.25 6.69
CA ALA A 169 -11.21 -11.47 7.32
C ALA A 169 -10.47 -10.51 6.37
N LEU A 170 -11.17 -9.84 5.45
CA LEU A 170 -10.59 -8.94 4.45
C LEU A 170 -9.93 -7.71 5.09
N ARG A 171 -10.43 -7.19 6.23
CA ARG A 171 -9.72 -6.13 6.96
C ARG A 171 -8.38 -6.63 7.46
N ARG A 172 -8.32 -7.86 7.97
CA ARG A 172 -7.06 -8.47 8.41
C ARG A 172 -6.10 -8.68 7.24
N GLN A 173 -6.60 -9.10 6.07
CA GLN A 173 -5.79 -9.23 4.86
C GLN A 173 -5.24 -7.86 4.42
N ALA A 174 -6.07 -6.81 4.42
CA ALA A 174 -5.64 -5.46 4.09
C ALA A 174 -4.64 -4.90 5.11
N THR A 175 -4.85 -5.12 6.41
CA THR A 175 -3.90 -4.71 7.45
C THR A 175 -2.55 -5.40 7.25
N GLY A 176 -2.54 -6.73 7.06
CA GLY A 176 -1.30 -7.45 6.82
C GLY A 176 -0.59 -7.01 5.53
N LEU A 177 -1.33 -6.63 4.48
CA LEU A 177 -0.73 -6.05 3.26
C LEU A 177 -0.02 -4.73 3.57
N VAL A 178 -0.67 -3.84 4.33
CA VAL A 178 -0.08 -2.55 4.73
C VAL A 178 1.15 -2.77 5.60
N ASP A 179 1.10 -3.66 6.59
CA ASP A 179 2.23 -3.98 7.46
C ASP A 179 3.44 -4.48 6.65
N ILE A 180 3.22 -5.38 5.68
CA ILE A 180 4.28 -5.87 4.80
C ILE A 180 4.89 -4.73 3.98
N LEU A 181 4.07 -3.87 3.37
CA LEU A 181 4.56 -2.75 2.56
C LEU A 181 5.33 -1.74 3.42
N PHE A 182 4.83 -1.46 4.62
CA PHE A 182 5.47 -0.59 5.60
C PHE A 182 6.83 -1.13 6.04
N GLU A 183 6.93 -2.42 6.40
CA GLU A 183 8.18 -3.00 6.87
C GLU A 183 9.19 -3.15 5.72
N SER A 184 8.73 -3.62 4.56
CA SER A 184 9.61 -3.84 3.40
C SER A 184 10.03 -2.56 2.68
N GLY A 185 9.29 -1.45 2.85
CA GLY A 185 9.54 -0.19 2.16
C GLY A 185 9.27 -0.24 0.65
N LEU A 186 8.55 -1.25 0.15
CA LEU A 186 8.25 -1.38 -1.28
C LEU A 186 7.21 -0.34 -1.74
N GLU A 187 7.59 0.49 -2.70
CA GLU A 187 6.78 1.58 -3.26
C GLU A 187 5.75 1.10 -4.30
N LEU A 188 4.89 0.15 -3.92
CA LEU A 188 3.88 -0.44 -4.80
C LEU A 188 2.53 0.31 -4.74
N SER A 189 1.97 0.61 -5.92
CA SER A 189 0.65 1.24 -6.05
C SER A 189 -0.48 0.21 -5.85
N ILE A 190 -1.39 0.49 -4.92
CA ILE A 190 -2.56 -0.38 -4.65
C ILE A 190 -3.49 -0.47 -5.88
N PRO A 191 -3.82 0.64 -6.57
CA PRO A 191 -4.53 0.56 -7.85
C PRO A 191 -3.82 -0.30 -8.90
N TRP A 192 -2.50 -0.20 -9.03
CA TRP A 192 -1.75 -1.03 -9.99
C TRP A 192 -1.78 -2.52 -9.64
N LEU A 193 -1.56 -2.87 -8.37
CA LEU A 193 -1.64 -4.26 -7.90
C LEU A 193 -3.03 -4.84 -8.14
N THR A 194 -4.08 -4.08 -7.81
CA THR A 194 -5.47 -4.48 -7.99
C THR A 194 -5.82 -4.66 -9.47
N LYS A 195 -5.47 -3.69 -10.33
CA LYS A 195 -5.66 -3.79 -11.79
C LYS A 195 -4.95 -5.02 -12.36
N THR A 196 -3.76 -5.34 -11.86
CA THR A 196 -2.98 -6.49 -12.32
C THR A 196 -3.63 -7.81 -11.92
N SER A 197 -4.09 -7.95 -10.68
CA SER A 197 -4.85 -9.13 -10.24
C SER A 197 -6.17 -9.28 -11.01
N TYR A 198 -6.95 -8.19 -11.12
CA TYR A 198 -8.25 -8.18 -11.80
C TYR A 198 -8.15 -8.62 -13.26
N LYS A 199 -7.13 -8.16 -14.00
CA LYS A 199 -6.90 -8.55 -15.41
C LYS A 199 -6.83 -10.06 -15.62
N ARG A 200 -6.31 -10.81 -14.63
CA ARG A 200 -6.29 -12.26 -14.70
C ARG A 200 -7.64 -12.84 -14.27
N LEU A 201 -8.20 -12.34 -13.17
CA LEU A 201 -9.49 -12.79 -12.64
C LEU A 201 -10.62 -12.67 -13.69
N ALA A 202 -10.72 -11.53 -14.37
CA ALA A 202 -11.75 -11.25 -15.38
C ALA A 202 -11.64 -12.11 -16.66
N LYS A 203 -10.50 -12.80 -16.88
CA LYS A 203 -10.39 -13.80 -17.96
C LYS A 203 -11.03 -15.12 -17.57
N ASP A 204 -10.96 -15.45 -16.29
CA ASP A 204 -11.37 -16.74 -15.76
C ASP A 204 -12.84 -16.68 -15.26
N PHE A 205 -13.39 -15.49 -14.97
CA PHE A 205 -14.75 -15.29 -14.46
C PHE A 205 -15.46 -14.08 -15.08
N SER A 206 -16.73 -14.25 -15.46
CA SER A 206 -17.55 -13.21 -16.12
C SER A 206 -18.57 -12.51 -15.22
N GLN A 207 -18.92 -13.10 -14.06
CA GLN A 207 -19.90 -12.56 -13.11
C GLN A 207 -19.22 -11.84 -11.94
N ILE A 208 -18.49 -10.78 -12.27
CA ILE A 208 -17.77 -9.93 -11.32
C ILE A 208 -18.04 -8.44 -11.60
N ASP A 209 -17.92 -7.60 -10.59
CA ASP A 209 -18.00 -6.14 -10.67
C ASP A 209 -16.97 -5.58 -11.67
N ASP A 210 -17.23 -4.39 -12.21
CA ASP A 210 -16.33 -3.72 -13.14
C ASP A 210 -14.99 -3.30 -12.49
N LEU A 211 -13.96 -3.13 -13.32
CA LEU A 211 -12.60 -2.85 -12.88
C LEU A 211 -12.50 -1.60 -11.99
N ASP A 212 -13.15 -0.50 -12.36
CA ASP A 212 -12.98 0.78 -11.67
C ASP A 212 -13.66 0.76 -10.31
N SER A 213 -14.83 0.12 -10.21
CA SER A 213 -15.50 -0.19 -8.94
C SER A 213 -14.62 -1.04 -8.02
N VAL A 214 -14.04 -2.14 -8.52
CA VAL A 214 -13.18 -3.02 -7.72
C VAL A 214 -11.92 -2.30 -7.26
N VAL A 215 -11.24 -1.58 -8.15
CA VAL A 215 -10.04 -0.79 -7.81
C VAL A 215 -10.35 0.23 -6.74
N SER A 216 -11.46 0.96 -6.87
CA SER A 216 -11.87 1.97 -5.89
C SER A 216 -12.15 1.34 -4.54
N LYS A 217 -12.95 0.27 -4.48
CA LYS A 217 -13.31 -0.42 -3.23
C LYS A 217 -12.09 -1.02 -2.51
N VAL A 218 -11.17 -1.66 -3.25
CA VAL A 218 -9.92 -2.19 -2.67
C VAL A 218 -9.04 -1.06 -2.14
N PHE A 219 -8.92 0.04 -2.90
CA PHE A 219 -8.15 1.20 -2.48
C PHE A 219 -8.69 1.83 -1.19
N GLU A 220 -10.01 2.03 -1.09
CA GLU A 220 -10.64 2.55 0.13
C GLU A 220 -10.43 1.61 1.32
N LEU A 221 -10.57 0.29 1.13
CA LEU A 221 -10.34 -0.69 2.19
C LEU A 221 -8.91 -0.63 2.72
N VAL A 222 -7.91 -0.57 1.82
CA VAL A 222 -6.49 -0.48 2.19
C VAL A 222 -6.17 0.86 2.86
N ASN A 223 -6.69 1.98 2.34
CA ASN A 223 -6.49 3.30 2.94
C ASN A 223 -7.04 3.38 4.36
N GLN A 224 -8.24 2.85 4.60
CA GLN A 224 -8.77 2.78 5.96
C GLN A 224 -7.85 2.01 6.92
N ARG A 225 -7.09 1.03 6.43
CA ARG A 225 -6.12 0.30 7.26
C ARG A 225 -4.84 1.11 7.47
N ILE A 226 -4.36 1.81 6.45
CA ILE A 226 -3.24 2.78 6.57
C ILE A 226 -3.55 3.80 7.66
N GLU A 227 -4.71 4.46 7.59
CA GLU A 227 -5.13 5.47 8.56
C GLU A 227 -5.19 4.89 9.98
N PHE A 228 -5.80 3.72 10.14
CA PHE A 228 -5.88 3.03 11.42
C PHE A 228 -4.50 2.72 12.02
N LEU A 229 -3.57 2.22 11.21
CA LEU A 229 -2.21 1.89 11.66
C LEU A 229 -1.41 3.15 12.02
N LEU A 230 -1.52 4.22 11.24
CA LEU A 230 -0.82 5.47 11.53
C LEU A 230 -1.33 6.18 12.79
N LEU A 231 -2.64 6.13 13.05
CA LEU A 231 -3.21 6.59 14.32
C LEU A 231 -2.59 5.85 15.51
N LYS A 232 -2.40 4.52 15.39
CA LYS A 232 -1.75 3.73 16.44
C LYS A 232 -0.28 4.07 16.65
N THR A 233 0.40 4.61 15.64
CA THR A 233 1.78 5.11 15.77
C THR A 233 1.89 6.52 16.37
N GLY A 234 0.76 7.15 16.73
CA GLY A 234 0.73 8.48 17.32
C GLY A 234 0.74 9.63 16.31
N ILE A 235 0.42 9.35 15.04
CA ILE A 235 0.19 10.42 14.05
C ILE A 235 -1.19 11.01 14.28
N ASP A 236 -1.28 12.33 14.32
CA ASP A 236 -2.52 13.05 14.53
C ASP A 236 -3.51 12.86 13.37
N TYR A 237 -4.81 12.77 13.72
CA TYR A 237 -5.87 12.46 12.76
C TYR A 237 -5.99 13.46 11.60
N ASP A 238 -5.70 14.73 11.84
CA ASP A 238 -5.81 15.80 10.87
C ASP A 238 -4.62 15.81 9.88
N ILE A 239 -3.44 15.36 10.31
CA ILE A 239 -2.30 15.06 9.44
C ILE A 239 -2.64 13.89 8.51
N ILE A 240 -3.20 12.81 9.06
CA ILE A 240 -3.61 11.66 8.27
C ILE A 240 -4.64 12.08 7.22
N ARG A 241 -5.65 12.88 7.60
CA ARG A 241 -6.64 13.43 6.66
C ARG A 241 -6.03 14.33 5.59
N SER A 242 -5.03 15.12 5.95
CA SER A 242 -4.28 15.99 5.02
C SER A 242 -3.60 15.19 3.91
N VAL A 243 -3.03 14.03 4.23
CA VAL A 243 -2.44 13.12 3.24
C VAL A 243 -3.50 12.32 2.50
N ALA A 244 -4.52 11.81 3.20
CA ALA A 244 -5.62 11.02 2.61
C ALA A 244 -6.40 11.78 1.54
N ALA A 245 -6.59 13.10 1.72
CA ALA A 245 -7.27 13.96 0.75
C ALA A 245 -6.60 13.96 -0.64
N LEU A 246 -5.31 13.61 -0.72
CA LEU A 246 -4.58 13.51 -1.98
C LEU A 246 -4.78 12.18 -2.71
N ARG A 247 -5.46 11.20 -2.09
CA ARG A 247 -5.61 9.83 -2.61
C ARG A 247 -4.25 9.21 -3.00
N VAL A 248 -3.25 9.33 -2.12
CA VAL A 248 -1.90 8.76 -2.33
C VAL A 248 -2.01 7.25 -2.58
N GLU A 249 -1.52 6.79 -3.74
CA GLU A 249 -1.71 5.41 -4.20
C GLU A 249 -0.77 4.38 -3.56
N ARG A 250 0.37 4.86 -3.04
CA ARG A 250 1.44 4.05 -2.45
C ARG A 250 1.42 4.17 -0.93
N PRO A 251 1.26 3.05 -0.20
CA PRO A 251 1.19 3.11 1.26
C PRO A 251 2.46 3.65 1.92
N VAL A 252 3.64 3.28 1.41
CA VAL A 252 4.93 3.72 1.97
C VAL A 252 5.08 5.24 1.85
N GLU A 253 4.78 5.80 0.68
CA GLU A 253 4.71 7.24 0.46
C GLU A 253 3.70 7.95 1.38
N PHE A 254 2.48 7.39 1.54
CA PHE A 254 1.49 7.94 2.46
C PHE A 254 2.07 8.08 3.87
N ARG A 255 2.74 7.02 4.35
CA ARG A 255 3.38 6.98 5.66
C ARG A 255 4.50 8.02 5.77
N GLN A 256 5.37 8.14 4.77
CA GLN A 256 6.47 9.12 4.75
C GLN A 256 5.94 10.57 4.82
N ARG A 257 4.92 10.91 4.03
CA ARG A 257 4.27 12.24 4.08
C ARG A 257 3.68 12.53 5.47
N SER A 258 3.03 11.53 6.06
CA SER A 258 2.41 11.64 7.39
C SER A 258 3.46 11.88 8.48
N PHE A 259 4.56 11.11 8.47
CA PHE A 259 5.66 11.31 9.42
C PHE A 259 6.39 12.64 9.22
N ALA A 260 6.56 13.10 7.98
CA ALA A 260 7.19 14.39 7.70
C ALA A 260 6.37 15.54 8.29
N LEU A 261 5.05 15.54 8.09
CA LEU A 261 4.14 16.51 8.70
C LEU A 261 4.16 16.45 10.23
N GLN A 262 4.09 15.25 10.82
CA GLN A 262 4.13 15.08 12.28
C GLN A 262 5.46 15.57 12.87
N SER A 263 6.57 15.31 12.18
CA SER A 263 7.89 15.78 12.59
C SER A 263 7.96 17.30 12.63
N ILE A 264 7.42 18.00 11.62
CA ILE A 264 7.35 19.47 11.66
C ILE A 264 6.42 19.95 12.77
N ARG A 265 5.26 19.32 12.97
CA ARG A 265 4.35 19.67 14.06
C ARG A 265 5.06 19.62 15.42
N ASN A 266 5.81 18.55 15.67
CA ASN A 266 6.46 18.33 16.96
C ASN A 266 7.70 19.22 17.15
N ASN A 267 8.51 19.40 16.11
CA ASN A 267 9.82 20.05 16.22
C ASN A 267 9.82 21.53 15.81
N SER A 268 8.82 21.98 15.04
CA SER A 268 8.76 23.33 14.47
C SER A 268 7.29 23.78 14.25
N PRO A 269 6.47 23.84 15.31
CA PRO A 269 5.03 24.11 15.19
C PRO A 269 4.72 25.45 14.49
N THR A 270 5.52 26.49 14.72
CA THR A 270 5.38 27.79 14.06
C THR A 270 5.51 27.67 12.54
N ILE A 271 6.48 26.89 12.04
CA ILE A 271 6.68 26.67 10.60
C ILE A 271 5.45 26.00 9.98
N LEU A 272 4.86 25.02 10.68
CA LEU A 272 3.63 24.38 10.20
C LEU A 272 2.45 25.35 10.19
N GLN A 273 2.26 26.12 11.26
CA GLN A 273 1.17 27.12 11.36
C GLN A 273 1.27 28.19 10.26
N ASP A 274 2.49 28.66 10.01
CA ASP A 274 2.83 29.61 8.95
C ASP A 274 2.43 29.08 7.57
N LEU A 275 2.88 27.86 7.27
CA LEU A 275 2.57 27.19 6.02
C LEU A 275 1.06 26.94 5.85
N VAL A 276 0.38 26.47 6.90
CA VAL A 276 -1.07 26.23 6.90
C VAL A 276 -1.84 27.54 6.70
N THR A 277 -1.39 28.65 7.29
CA THR A 277 -2.06 29.96 7.17
C THR A 277 -2.00 30.47 5.74
N VAL A 278 -0.80 30.47 5.16
CA VAL A 278 -0.57 30.95 3.80
C VAL A 278 -1.26 30.05 2.78
N TYR A 279 -1.17 28.73 2.94
CA TYR A 279 -1.88 27.76 2.10
C TYR A 279 -3.38 27.99 2.13
N ASN A 280 -3.99 28.14 3.31
CA ASN A 280 -5.44 28.32 3.41
C ASN A 280 -5.93 29.64 2.77
N ARG A 281 -5.14 30.72 2.87
CA ARG A 281 -5.43 31.99 2.18
C ARG A 281 -5.43 31.77 0.66
N ALA A 282 -4.39 31.13 0.13
CA ALA A 282 -4.30 30.81 -1.29
C ALA A 282 -5.38 29.84 -1.76
N PHE A 283 -5.62 28.75 -1.03
CA PHE A 283 -6.59 27.73 -1.36
C PHE A 283 -8.02 28.27 -1.45
N ARG A 284 -8.40 29.20 -0.56
CA ARG A 284 -9.74 29.83 -0.57
C ARG A 284 -9.95 30.80 -1.73
N ILE A 285 -8.88 31.47 -2.18
CA ILE A 285 -8.94 32.49 -3.23
C ILE A 285 -8.67 31.88 -4.62
N ALA A 286 -7.95 30.77 -4.67
CA ALA A 286 -7.68 30.00 -5.88
C ALA A 286 -8.98 29.66 -6.64
N ASP A 287 -8.94 29.78 -7.96
CA ASP A 287 -10.03 29.38 -8.86
C ASP A 287 -9.45 28.46 -9.92
N ARG A 288 -9.62 27.15 -9.72
CA ARG A 288 -9.07 26.12 -10.63
C ARG A 288 -9.57 26.25 -12.06
N LYS A 289 -10.73 26.89 -12.30
CA LYS A 289 -11.26 27.13 -13.66
C LYS A 289 -10.39 28.08 -14.47
N GLN A 290 -9.56 28.90 -13.82
CA GLN A 290 -8.65 29.84 -14.49
C GLN A 290 -7.39 29.17 -15.05
N GLY A 291 -7.11 27.91 -14.66
CA GLY A 291 -5.93 27.15 -15.04
C GLY A 291 -4.67 27.56 -14.26
N THR A 292 -3.52 27.01 -14.63
CA THR A 292 -2.22 27.24 -13.98
C THR A 292 -1.20 27.94 -14.90
N THR A 293 -1.59 28.26 -16.14
CA THR A 293 -0.73 28.94 -17.10
C THR A 293 -0.62 30.42 -16.77
N VAL A 294 0.57 30.84 -16.33
CA VAL A 294 0.89 32.26 -16.06
C VAL A 294 1.51 32.90 -17.30
N ASN A 295 0.93 34.00 -17.76
CA ASN A 295 1.51 34.86 -18.78
C ASN A 295 2.43 35.91 -18.13
N LYS A 296 3.73 35.83 -18.45
CA LYS A 296 4.75 36.73 -17.91
C LYS A 296 4.54 38.20 -18.30
N SER A 297 3.93 38.47 -19.46
CA SER A 297 3.69 39.86 -19.89
C SER A 297 2.56 40.54 -19.13
N LEU A 298 1.77 39.78 -18.36
CA LEU A 298 0.68 40.27 -17.53
C LEU A 298 1.06 40.30 -16.04
N LEU A 299 2.35 40.19 -15.71
CA LEU A 299 2.87 40.44 -14.37
C LEU A 299 3.31 41.90 -14.30
N VAL A 300 2.50 42.72 -13.63
CA VAL A 300 2.62 44.18 -13.55
C VAL A 300 3.18 44.60 -12.19
N ASP A 301 2.66 44.02 -11.10
CA ASP A 301 3.08 44.37 -9.75
C ASP A 301 4.41 43.70 -9.36
N SER A 302 5.27 44.40 -8.61
CA SER A 302 6.55 43.84 -8.16
C SER A 302 6.38 42.58 -7.31
N ALA A 303 5.32 42.53 -6.50
CA ALA A 303 5.02 41.39 -5.65
C ALA A 303 4.60 40.13 -6.43
N GLU A 304 3.81 40.25 -7.50
CA GLU A 304 3.45 39.07 -8.33
C GLU A 304 4.63 38.55 -9.16
N ILE A 305 5.53 39.45 -9.60
CA ILE A 305 6.78 39.07 -10.26
C ILE A 305 7.70 38.31 -9.27
N ALA A 306 7.83 38.81 -8.04
CA ALA A 306 8.63 38.18 -6.99
C ALA A 306 8.09 36.78 -6.65
N LEU A 307 6.78 36.66 -6.40
CA LEU A 307 6.13 35.38 -6.12
C LEU A 307 6.30 34.40 -7.28
N TYR A 308 6.11 34.83 -8.53
CA TYR A 308 6.31 33.98 -9.70
C TYR A 308 7.75 33.43 -9.78
N LYS A 309 8.75 34.29 -9.58
CA LYS A 309 10.17 33.89 -9.64
C LYS A 309 10.53 32.89 -8.56
N GLU A 310 10.10 33.13 -7.32
CA GLU A 310 10.35 32.22 -6.21
C GLU A 310 9.62 30.89 -6.39
N LEU A 311 8.34 30.94 -6.77
CA LEU A 311 7.53 29.75 -7.00
C LEU A 311 8.14 28.82 -8.05
N MET A 312 8.66 29.36 -9.16
CA MET A 312 9.36 28.55 -10.16
C MET A 312 10.58 27.80 -9.60
N GLY A 313 11.29 28.40 -8.65
CA GLY A 313 12.40 27.75 -7.94
C GLY A 313 11.90 26.67 -6.99
N THR A 314 10.91 27.01 -6.17
CA THR A 314 10.32 26.10 -5.17
C THR A 314 9.66 24.89 -5.82
N GLU A 315 8.93 25.06 -6.92
CA GLU A 315 8.33 23.96 -7.68
C GLU A 315 9.37 22.91 -8.08
N LYS A 316 10.49 23.34 -8.68
CA LYS A 316 11.57 22.43 -9.11
C LYS A 316 12.20 21.70 -7.93
N LYS A 317 12.40 22.41 -6.82
CA LYS A 317 12.95 21.81 -5.60
C LYS A 317 11.98 20.80 -5.00
N VAL A 318 10.71 21.16 -4.84
CA VAL A 318 9.66 20.29 -4.31
C VAL A 318 9.48 19.06 -5.19
N ASP A 319 9.50 19.20 -6.52
CA ASP A 319 9.44 18.06 -7.44
C ASP A 319 10.61 17.09 -7.24
N LYS A 320 11.83 17.62 -7.13
CA LYS A 320 13.02 16.81 -6.87
C LYS A 320 12.96 16.12 -5.51
N LEU A 321 12.53 16.84 -4.48
CA LEU A 321 12.44 16.32 -3.10
C LEU A 321 11.33 15.28 -2.96
N ALA A 322 10.16 15.53 -3.55
CA ALA A 322 9.05 14.57 -3.57
C ALA A 322 9.41 13.30 -4.36
N ALA A 323 10.11 13.42 -5.49
CA ALA A 323 10.60 12.25 -6.23
C ALA A 323 11.65 11.44 -5.45
N ALA A 324 12.35 12.06 -4.51
CA ALA A 324 13.29 11.42 -3.60
C ALA A 324 12.66 11.03 -2.25
N ASN A 325 11.33 11.14 -2.09
CA ASN A 325 10.60 10.90 -0.85
C ASN A 325 11.04 11.77 0.35
N ASP A 326 11.75 12.88 0.13
CA ASP A 326 12.14 13.84 1.17
C ASP A 326 11.07 14.91 1.38
N PHE A 327 9.93 14.48 1.91
CA PHE A 327 8.79 15.35 2.18
C PHE A 327 9.07 16.37 3.30
N LEU A 328 9.99 16.08 4.21
CA LEU A 328 10.37 16.99 5.29
C LEU A 328 11.05 18.24 4.73
N SER A 329 12.03 18.06 3.85
CA SER A 329 12.68 19.19 3.18
C SER A 329 11.72 19.91 2.24
N ALA A 330 10.83 19.19 1.54
CA ALA A 330 9.84 19.80 0.67
C ALA A 330 8.91 20.76 1.44
N LEU A 331 8.45 20.36 2.63
CA LEU A 331 7.64 21.21 3.50
C LEU A 331 8.39 22.46 3.98
N LYS A 332 9.70 22.36 4.25
CA LYS A 332 10.53 23.53 4.63
C LYS A 332 10.66 24.53 3.49
N GLU A 333 10.88 24.05 2.27
CA GLU A 333 10.92 24.90 1.07
C GLU A 333 9.57 25.59 0.81
N LEU A 334 8.46 24.88 1.02
CA LEU A 334 7.12 25.48 0.94
C LEU A 334 6.90 26.53 2.02
N ALA A 335 7.32 26.29 3.26
CA ALA A 335 7.16 27.23 4.36
C ALA A 335 8.00 28.51 4.17
N ALA A 336 9.16 28.41 3.51
CA ALA A 336 10.00 29.56 3.21
C ALA A 336 9.30 30.60 2.32
N MET A 337 8.33 30.17 1.50
CA MET A 337 7.54 31.06 0.63
C MET A 337 6.59 31.99 1.38
N ARG A 338 6.37 31.78 2.69
CA ARG A 338 5.39 32.54 3.48
C ARG A 338 5.50 34.04 3.24
N LYS A 339 6.71 34.59 3.41
CA LYS A 339 6.93 36.04 3.33
C LYS A 339 6.51 36.60 1.96
N THR A 340 6.87 35.90 0.89
CA THR A 340 6.58 36.35 -0.48
C THR A 340 5.10 36.21 -0.82
N VAL A 341 4.43 35.19 -0.32
CA VAL A 341 2.98 35.04 -0.50
C VAL A 341 2.20 36.07 0.32
N ASP A 342 2.64 36.40 1.54
CA ASP A 342 2.02 37.46 2.35
C ASP A 342 2.13 38.83 1.64
N ILE A 343 3.32 39.19 1.17
CA ILE A 343 3.55 40.43 0.38
C ILE A 343 2.65 40.44 -0.87
N PHE A 344 2.53 39.33 -1.59
CA PHE A 344 1.63 39.23 -2.73
C PHE A 344 0.20 39.57 -2.35
N PHE A 345 -0.34 39.01 -1.27
CA PHE A 345 -1.72 39.30 -0.91
C PHE A 345 -1.95 40.68 -0.31
N ASP A 346 -0.92 41.31 0.25
CA ASP A 346 -1.03 42.64 0.83
C ASP A 346 -0.92 43.73 -0.25
N GLU A 347 -0.12 43.51 -1.29
CA GLU A 347 0.08 44.47 -2.39
C GLU A 347 -0.81 44.22 -3.61
N VAL A 348 -1.22 42.97 -3.86
CA VAL A 348 -1.88 42.57 -5.12
C VAL A 348 -3.36 42.26 -4.91
N LEU A 349 -4.22 43.07 -5.54
CA LEU A 349 -5.65 42.78 -5.62
C LEU A 349 -5.92 41.63 -6.61
N VAL A 350 -6.12 40.41 -6.09
CA VAL A 350 -6.40 39.22 -6.91
C VAL A 350 -7.68 39.38 -7.74
N MET A 351 -8.71 40.02 -7.17
CA MET A 351 -9.98 40.32 -7.86
C MET A 351 -9.87 41.58 -8.72
N ALA A 352 -8.89 41.62 -9.61
CA ALA A 352 -8.70 42.74 -10.54
C ALA A 352 -9.91 42.91 -11.48
N LYS A 353 -10.19 44.16 -11.87
CA LYS A 353 -11.28 44.48 -12.83
C LYS A 353 -10.99 43.90 -14.22
N GLU A 354 -9.72 43.91 -14.63
CA GLU A 354 -9.30 43.36 -15.91
C GLU A 354 -9.28 41.83 -15.85
N LYS A 355 -10.02 41.18 -16.76
CA LYS A 355 -10.21 39.72 -16.77
C LYS A 355 -8.90 38.96 -16.97
N SER A 356 -8.01 39.44 -17.84
CA SER A 356 -6.71 38.82 -18.12
C SER A 356 -5.81 38.81 -16.89
N LEU A 357 -5.69 39.97 -16.24
CA LEU A 357 -4.90 40.13 -15.02
C LEU A 357 -5.43 39.29 -13.86
N LYS A 358 -6.76 39.32 -13.65
CA LYS A 358 -7.43 38.46 -12.66
C LYS A 358 -7.13 36.97 -12.91
N ARG A 359 -7.27 36.51 -14.16
CA ARG A 359 -6.96 35.13 -14.54
C ARG A 359 -5.50 34.78 -14.26
N ASN A 360 -4.57 35.68 -14.59
CA ASN A 360 -3.13 35.48 -14.39
C ASN A 360 -2.78 35.31 -12.90
N ARG A 361 -3.38 36.13 -12.03
CA ARG A 361 -3.21 36.08 -10.58
C ARG A 361 -3.79 34.81 -9.97
N HIS A 362 -4.97 34.38 -10.42
CA HIS A 362 -5.51 33.07 -10.02
C HIS A 362 -4.62 31.92 -10.49
N ALA A 363 -4.04 31.99 -11.70
CA ALA A 363 -3.11 30.98 -12.18
C ALA A 363 -1.85 30.87 -11.31
N LEU A 364 -1.33 31.98 -10.82
CA LEU A 364 -0.20 32.01 -9.87
C LEU A 364 -0.56 31.33 -8.54
N LEU A 365 -1.73 31.64 -7.98
CA LEU A 365 -2.23 31.00 -6.76
C LEU A 365 -2.51 29.50 -6.94
N ASN A 366 -3.10 29.11 -8.07
CA ASN A 366 -3.36 27.71 -8.40
C ASN A 366 -2.04 26.92 -8.45
N ARG A 367 -0.98 27.48 -9.04
CA ARG A 367 0.35 26.84 -9.05
C ARG A 367 0.93 26.65 -7.64
N PHE A 368 0.82 27.67 -6.78
CA PHE A 368 1.27 27.55 -5.40
C PHE A 368 0.51 26.45 -4.65
N VAL A 369 -0.83 26.47 -4.75
CA VAL A 369 -1.70 25.43 -4.17
C VAL A 369 -1.36 24.04 -4.70
N ASP A 370 -1.21 23.88 -6.02
CA ASP A 370 -0.86 22.61 -6.64
C ASP A 370 0.54 22.13 -6.17
N THR A 371 1.47 23.04 -5.93
CA THR A 371 2.79 22.71 -5.39
C THR A 371 2.71 22.20 -3.95
N CYS A 372 1.87 22.80 -3.10
CA CYS A 372 1.60 22.28 -1.76
C CYS A 372 0.90 20.91 -1.80
N LEU A 373 -0.07 20.73 -2.71
CA LEU A 373 -0.81 19.47 -2.90
C LEU A 373 0.08 18.32 -3.38
N LYS A 374 1.28 18.58 -3.92
CA LYS A 374 2.28 17.53 -4.17
C LYS A 374 2.75 16.86 -2.89
N VAL A 375 2.61 17.50 -1.73
CA VAL A 375 3.01 16.97 -0.43
C VAL A 375 1.78 16.65 0.44
N ALA A 376 0.89 17.61 0.65
CA ALA A 376 -0.23 17.49 1.59
C ALA A 376 -1.36 18.50 1.31
N ASP A 377 -2.62 18.14 1.59
CA ASP A 377 -3.73 19.11 1.65
C ASP A 377 -3.82 19.75 3.04
N LEU A 378 -3.06 20.82 3.22
CA LEU A 378 -2.92 21.52 4.50
C LEU A 378 -4.23 22.18 4.98
N SER A 379 -5.30 22.22 4.17
CA SER A 379 -6.62 22.70 4.61
C SER A 379 -7.28 21.76 5.63
N LYS A 380 -6.81 20.52 5.71
CA LYS A 380 -7.32 19.52 6.66
C LYS A 380 -6.68 19.62 8.03
N ILE A 381 -5.56 20.35 8.17
CA ILE A 381 -4.84 20.51 9.43
C ILE A 381 -5.60 21.47 10.33
N VAL A 382 -5.91 21.02 11.55
CA VAL A 382 -6.56 21.84 12.57
C VAL A 382 -5.50 22.71 13.24
N LYS A 383 -5.82 23.99 13.46
CA LYS A 383 -4.95 24.87 14.23
C LYS A 383 -4.88 24.35 15.67
N SER A 384 -3.67 24.03 16.13
CA SER A 384 -3.42 23.87 17.56
C SER A 384 -3.74 25.20 18.24
N ASN A 385 -4.70 25.19 19.17
CA ASN A 385 -5.02 26.34 20.02
C ASN A 385 -3.82 26.75 20.87
#